data_AF-A0A6C0LV70-F1
#
_entry.id   AF-A0A6C0LV70-F1
#
_cell.length_a   1.000
_cell.length_b   1.000
_cell.length_c   1.000
_cell.angle_alpha   90.00
_cell.angle_beta   90.00
_cell.angle_gamma   90.00
#
_symmetry.space_group_name_H-M   'P 1'
#
loop_
_entity.id
_entity.type
_entity.pdbx_description
1 polymer ?
#
loop_
_entity_poly.entity_id
_entity_poly.type
_entity_poly.pdbx_seq_one_letter_code
_entity_poly.pdbx_strand_id
1 'polypeptide(L)'
;MPTKNKKTSKSKRVSKSKSSNLRNAESQLINTQNQLKSVTLFRIIGGVLGLIINIFAIMWIFKLENIDCKCSNNWMRLYIKYYLLLIIPIICITLLINVYLYFNNLVYSDITNSLFSLYKLFAGFVTIIGLINIIISIIFINRLKEINCECSEDIKREVYYIYNIVLASLICITIILFLMAVPLMLSKLNN
;
A
#
# COMPACT_ATOMS: atom_id res chain seq x y z
N MET A 1 -22.18 -76.28 -5.83
CA MET A 1 -22.28 -75.06 -5.00
C MET A 1 -20.99 -74.25 -5.16
N PRO A 2 -20.97 -73.17 -5.96
CA PRO A 2 -19.76 -72.40 -6.19
C PRO A 2 -19.62 -71.19 -5.28
N THR A 3 -18.37 -70.78 -5.17
CA THR A 3 -17.68 -69.94 -4.19
C THR A 3 -17.84 -68.42 -4.37
N LYS A 4 -17.82 -67.70 -3.24
CA LYS A 4 -17.84 -66.23 -3.09
C LYS A 4 -16.66 -65.55 -3.80
N ASN A 5 -16.94 -64.52 -4.61
CA ASN A 5 -15.93 -63.64 -5.22
C ASN A 5 -15.94 -62.25 -4.54
N LYS A 6 -14.90 -61.97 -3.75
CA LYS A 6 -14.73 -60.77 -2.89
C LYS A 6 -13.63 -59.87 -3.48
N LYS A 7 -13.88 -59.15 -4.59
CA LYS A 7 -12.86 -58.28 -5.23
C LYS A 7 -13.33 -56.90 -5.72
N THR A 8 -14.54 -56.43 -5.42
CA THR A 8 -15.09 -55.17 -6.00
C THR A 8 -15.12 -53.94 -5.08
N SER A 9 -14.64 -53.99 -3.83
CA SER A 9 -14.76 -52.84 -2.90
C SER A 9 -13.52 -51.93 -2.79
N LYS A 10 -12.33 -52.38 -3.20
CA LYS A 10 -11.08 -51.63 -2.99
C LYS A 10 -10.83 -50.55 -4.06
N SER A 11 -11.22 -50.79 -5.32
CA SER A 11 -11.03 -49.85 -6.43
C SER A 11 -11.94 -48.60 -6.33
N LYS A 12 -13.19 -48.75 -5.88
CA LYS A 12 -14.13 -47.62 -5.69
C LYS A 12 -13.76 -46.65 -4.57
N ARG A 13 -12.99 -47.07 -3.56
CA ARG A 13 -12.54 -46.17 -2.46
C ARG A 13 -11.41 -45.24 -2.88
N VAL A 14 -10.50 -45.70 -3.74
CA VAL A 14 -9.34 -44.92 -4.21
C VAL A 14 -9.78 -43.80 -5.17
N SER A 15 -10.75 -44.05 -6.05
CA SER A 15 -11.28 -43.02 -6.95
C SER A 15 -12.07 -41.92 -6.22
N LYS A 16 -12.80 -42.28 -5.15
CA LYS A 16 -13.58 -41.32 -4.34
C LYS A 16 -12.68 -40.42 -3.48
N SER A 17 -11.59 -40.95 -2.93
CA SER A 17 -10.55 -40.21 -2.18
C SER A 17 -9.77 -39.23 -3.07
N LYS A 18 -9.45 -39.61 -4.31
CA LYS A 18 -8.76 -38.72 -5.26
C LYS A 18 -9.65 -37.57 -5.71
N SER A 19 -10.95 -37.82 -5.89
CA SER A 19 -11.94 -36.79 -6.24
C SER A 19 -12.25 -35.80 -5.10
N SER A 20 -12.19 -36.22 -3.84
CA SER A 20 -12.36 -35.31 -2.70
C SER A 20 -11.13 -34.43 -2.49
N ASN A 21 -9.92 -34.97 -2.67
CA ASN A 21 -8.69 -34.18 -2.57
C ASN A 21 -8.55 -33.15 -3.70
N LEU A 22 -8.99 -33.48 -4.92
CA LEU A 22 -9.00 -32.53 -6.04
C LEU A 22 -9.98 -31.36 -5.81
N ARG A 23 -11.19 -31.66 -5.32
CA ARG A 23 -12.19 -30.63 -4.96
C ARG A 23 -11.72 -29.73 -3.82
N ASN A 24 -11.03 -30.29 -2.84
CA ASN A 24 -10.45 -29.51 -1.74
C ASN A 24 -9.31 -28.59 -2.23
N ALA A 25 -8.47 -29.06 -3.15
CA ALA A 25 -7.41 -28.26 -3.76
C ALA A 25 -7.95 -27.13 -4.65
N GLU A 26 -8.98 -27.39 -5.46
CA GLU A 26 -9.67 -26.37 -6.27
C GLU A 26 -10.35 -25.31 -5.38
N SER A 27 -11.00 -25.73 -4.29
CA SER A 27 -11.64 -24.82 -3.33
C SER A 27 -10.61 -23.93 -2.60
N GLN A 28 -9.43 -24.46 -2.30
CA GLN A 28 -8.32 -23.68 -1.73
C GLN A 28 -7.74 -22.68 -2.73
N LEU A 29 -7.55 -23.07 -4.00
CA LEU A 29 -7.09 -22.17 -5.07
C LEU A 29 -8.05 -21.00 -5.31
N ILE A 30 -9.36 -21.27 -5.34
CA ILE A 30 -10.39 -20.25 -5.52
C ILE A 30 -10.41 -19.28 -4.32
N ASN A 31 -10.29 -19.79 -3.09
CA ASN A 31 -10.26 -18.93 -1.90
C ASN A 31 -8.99 -18.06 -1.88
N THR A 32 -7.82 -18.61 -2.20
CA THR A 32 -6.56 -17.85 -2.30
C THR A 32 -6.63 -16.78 -3.38
N GLN A 33 -7.21 -17.07 -4.56
CA GLN A 33 -7.40 -16.07 -5.61
C GLN A 33 -8.35 -14.94 -5.20
N ASN A 34 -9.44 -15.25 -4.50
CA ASN A 34 -10.40 -14.24 -4.03
C ASN A 34 -9.79 -13.32 -2.96
N GLN A 35 -9.00 -13.88 -2.03
CA GLN A 35 -8.26 -13.10 -1.02
C GLN A 35 -7.25 -12.15 -1.69
N LEU A 36 -6.51 -12.64 -2.68
CA LEU A 36 -5.51 -11.88 -3.41
C LEU A 36 -6.13 -10.70 -4.20
N LYS A 37 -7.28 -10.93 -4.85
CA LYS A 37 -8.05 -9.88 -5.53
C LYS A 37 -8.52 -8.79 -4.57
N SER A 38 -9.00 -9.18 -3.40
CA SER A 38 -9.46 -8.23 -2.37
C SER A 38 -8.32 -7.31 -1.93
N VAL A 39 -7.12 -7.87 -1.69
CA VAL A 39 -5.93 -7.09 -1.32
C VAL A 39 -5.51 -6.13 -2.43
N THR A 40 -5.47 -6.58 -3.68
CA THR A 40 -5.12 -5.72 -4.82
C THR A 40 -6.15 -4.61 -5.03
N LEU A 41 -7.43 -4.90 -4.87
CA LEU A 41 -8.51 -3.90 -4.95
C LEU A 41 -8.36 -2.82 -3.87
N PHE A 42 -8.05 -3.21 -2.63
CA PHE A 42 -7.79 -2.25 -1.54
C PHE A 42 -6.58 -1.35 -1.86
N ARG A 43 -5.52 -1.90 -2.46
CA ARG A 43 -4.36 -1.10 -2.91
C ARG A 43 -4.72 -0.08 -3.98
N ILE A 44 -5.57 -0.46 -4.94
CA ILE A 44 -6.04 0.46 -5.99
C ILE A 44 -6.84 1.60 -5.36
N ILE A 45 -7.82 1.28 -4.50
CA ILE A 45 -8.67 2.30 -3.85
C ILE A 45 -7.82 3.24 -2.98
N GLY A 46 -6.95 2.68 -2.14
CA GLY A 46 -6.04 3.47 -1.30
C GLY A 46 -5.09 4.34 -2.13
N GLY A 47 -4.57 3.82 -3.24
CA GLY A 47 -3.71 4.57 -4.15
C GLY A 47 -4.43 5.73 -4.83
N VAL A 48 -5.69 5.56 -5.25
CA VAL A 48 -6.50 6.64 -5.85
C VAL A 48 -6.79 7.73 -4.83
N LEU A 49 -7.19 7.37 -3.61
CA LEU A 49 -7.41 8.34 -2.53
C LEU A 49 -6.12 9.10 -2.19
N GLY A 50 -5.00 8.38 -2.06
CA GLY A 50 -3.69 8.97 -1.84
C GLY A 50 -3.30 9.93 -2.96
N LEU A 51 -3.54 9.57 -4.23
CA LEU A 51 -3.24 10.42 -5.38
C LEU A 51 -4.02 11.73 -5.33
N ILE A 52 -5.34 11.67 -5.09
CA ILE A 52 -6.20 12.87 -5.01
C ILE A 52 -5.68 13.83 -3.93
N ILE A 53 -5.34 13.30 -2.76
CA ILE A 53 -4.83 14.12 -1.65
C ILE A 53 -3.50 14.78 -2.00
N ASN A 54 -2.56 14.05 -2.61
CA ASN A 54 -1.27 14.61 -3.04
C ASN A 54 -1.44 15.68 -4.14
N ILE A 55 -2.41 15.50 -5.05
CA ILE A 55 -2.76 16.52 -6.06
C ILE A 55 -3.32 17.79 -5.38
N PHE A 56 -4.22 17.65 -4.42
CA PHE A 56 -4.73 18.81 -3.69
C PHE A 56 -3.64 19.52 -2.88
N ALA A 57 -2.71 18.77 -2.30
CA ALA A 57 -1.56 19.32 -1.59
C ALA A 57 -0.66 20.14 -2.51
N ILE A 58 -0.32 19.63 -3.70
CA ILE A 58 0.56 20.37 -4.63
C ILE A 58 -0.15 21.60 -5.20
N MET A 59 -1.46 21.51 -5.48
CA MET A 59 -2.26 22.67 -5.89
C MET A 59 -2.30 23.75 -4.82
N TRP A 60 -2.40 23.36 -3.54
CA TRP A 60 -2.32 24.30 -2.42
C TRP A 60 -0.96 24.97 -2.35
N ILE A 61 0.14 24.22 -2.46
CA ILE A 61 1.50 24.78 -2.46
C ILE A 61 1.70 25.76 -3.62
N PHE A 62 1.27 25.42 -4.85
CA PHE A 62 1.35 26.34 -5.98
C PHE A 62 0.50 27.59 -5.80
N LYS A 63 -0.69 27.47 -5.18
CA LYS A 63 -1.51 28.64 -4.83
C LYS A 63 -0.73 29.60 -3.92
N LEU A 64 -0.02 29.08 -2.91
CA LEU A 64 0.78 29.90 -1.99
C LEU A 64 1.93 30.66 -2.68
N GLU A 65 2.54 30.04 -3.69
CA GLU A 65 3.57 30.68 -4.52
C GLU A 65 2.97 31.74 -5.43
N ASN A 66 1.84 31.44 -6.09
CA ASN A 66 1.20 32.38 -7.03
C ASN A 66 0.73 33.68 -6.36
N ILE A 67 0.36 33.63 -5.07
CA ILE A 67 -0.06 34.81 -4.30
C ILE A 67 1.08 35.43 -3.48
N ASP A 68 2.31 34.94 -3.63
CA ASP A 68 3.50 35.38 -2.89
C ASP A 68 3.28 35.46 -1.36
N CYS A 69 2.65 34.42 -0.78
CA CYS A 69 2.29 34.37 0.63
C CYS A 69 3.55 34.34 1.52
N LYS A 70 3.96 35.52 2.03
CA LYS A 70 5.23 35.75 2.76
C LYS A 70 5.40 34.86 3.99
N CYS A 71 4.34 34.64 4.76
CA CYS A 71 4.38 33.81 5.98
C CYS A 71 4.80 32.34 5.70
N SER A 72 4.52 31.87 4.48
CA SER A 72 4.74 30.49 4.06
C SER A 72 6.07 30.31 3.33
N ASN A 73 6.82 31.40 3.13
CA ASN A 73 8.11 31.38 2.48
C ASN A 73 9.16 30.74 3.38
N ASN A 74 9.32 29.42 3.23
CA ASN A 74 10.13 28.58 4.09
C ASN A 74 10.71 27.41 3.29
N TRP A 75 11.88 26.92 3.67
CA TRP A 75 12.51 25.75 3.06
C TRP A 75 11.61 24.50 3.12
N MET A 76 10.78 24.38 4.17
CA MET A 76 9.81 23.29 4.29
C MET A 76 8.78 23.28 3.16
N ARG A 77 8.32 24.47 2.72
CA ARG A 77 7.40 24.60 1.57
C ARG A 77 8.05 24.07 0.29
N LEU A 78 9.31 24.44 0.06
CA LEU A 78 10.07 24.01 -1.11
C LEU A 78 10.32 22.50 -1.10
N TYR A 79 10.67 21.94 0.06
CA TYR A 79 10.82 20.50 0.22
C TYR A 79 9.51 19.74 -0.12
N ILE A 80 8.39 20.16 0.48
CA ILE A 80 7.08 19.51 0.26
C ILE A 80 6.70 19.58 -1.23
N LYS A 81 6.95 20.73 -1.89
CA LYS A 81 6.71 20.90 -3.33
C LYS A 81 7.44 19.86 -4.17
N TYR A 82 8.76 19.72 -3.99
CA TYR A 82 9.55 18.80 -4.80
C TYR A 82 9.25 17.34 -4.48
N TYR A 83 9.00 17.02 -3.21
CA TYR A 83 8.54 15.69 -2.84
C TYR A 83 7.21 15.35 -3.52
N LEU A 84 6.23 16.25 -3.49
CA LEU A 84 4.93 16.05 -4.15
C LEU A 84 5.05 15.90 -5.66
N LEU A 85 5.91 16.71 -6.30
CA LEU A 85 6.19 16.63 -7.73
C LEU A 85 6.77 15.25 -8.12
N LEU A 86 7.57 14.65 -7.24
CA LEU A 86 8.22 13.37 -7.46
C LEU A 86 7.30 12.18 -7.14
N ILE A 87 6.52 12.24 -6.05
CA ILE A 87 5.68 11.13 -5.61
C ILE A 87 4.44 10.95 -6.49
N ILE A 88 3.86 12.03 -7.03
CA ILE A 88 2.63 11.96 -7.85
C ILE A 88 2.83 11.04 -9.07
N PRO A 89 3.87 11.21 -9.92
CA PRO A 89 4.15 10.30 -11.03
C PRO A 89 4.36 8.85 -10.58
N ILE A 90 5.04 8.63 -9.44
CA ILE A 90 5.30 7.28 -8.91
C ILE A 90 3.99 6.61 -8.51
N ILE A 91 3.08 7.32 -7.84
CA ILE A 91 1.75 6.81 -7.48
C ILE A 91 0.96 6.49 -8.75
N CYS A 92 0.98 7.35 -9.77
CA CYS A 92 0.32 7.08 -11.05
C CYS A 92 0.82 5.78 -11.70
N ILE A 93 2.13 5.59 -11.78
CA ILE A 93 2.73 4.36 -12.34
C ILE A 93 2.36 3.14 -11.46
N THR A 94 2.43 3.27 -10.13
CA THR A 94 2.07 2.20 -9.19
C THR A 94 0.61 1.80 -9.36
N LEU A 95 -0.30 2.77 -9.54
CA LEU A 95 -1.71 2.52 -9.79
C LEU A 95 -1.93 1.78 -11.10
N LEU A 96 -1.31 2.22 -12.19
CA LEU A 96 -1.39 1.53 -13.49
C LEU A 96 -0.94 0.08 -13.39
N ILE A 97 0.15 -0.18 -12.67
CA ILE A 97 0.65 -1.55 -12.43
C ILE A 97 -0.35 -2.37 -11.61
N ASN A 98 -0.91 -1.82 -10.52
CA ASN A 98 -1.91 -2.53 -9.72
C ASN A 98 -3.18 -2.84 -10.52
N VAL A 99 -3.63 -1.91 -11.37
CA VAL A 99 -4.77 -2.12 -12.28
C VAL A 99 -4.46 -3.22 -13.28
N TYR A 100 -3.28 -3.21 -13.90
CA TYR A 100 -2.84 -4.28 -14.81
C TYR A 100 -2.80 -5.65 -14.11
N LEU A 101 -2.23 -5.72 -12.91
CA LEU A 101 -2.18 -6.95 -12.11
C LEU A 101 -3.59 -7.46 -11.76
N TYR A 102 -4.50 -6.56 -11.41
CA TYR A 102 -5.88 -6.89 -11.07
C TYR A 102 -6.63 -7.54 -12.23
N PHE A 103 -6.56 -6.95 -13.43
CA PHE A 103 -7.26 -7.49 -14.60
C PHE A 103 -6.67 -8.82 -15.09
N ASN A 104 -5.36 -9.03 -14.95
CA ASN A 104 -4.70 -10.25 -15.39
C ASN A 104 -4.65 -11.35 -14.31
N ASN A 105 -5.21 -11.11 -13.12
CA ASN A 105 -5.14 -12.01 -11.96
C ASN A 105 -3.70 -12.38 -11.56
N LEU A 106 -2.76 -11.45 -11.74
CA LEU A 106 -1.34 -11.62 -11.45
C LEU A 106 -0.99 -11.02 -10.08
N VAL A 107 0.12 -11.50 -9.52
CA VAL A 107 0.76 -10.94 -8.32
C VAL A 107 2.07 -10.28 -8.72
N TYR A 108 2.55 -9.38 -7.87
CA TYR A 108 3.89 -8.80 -8.00
C TYR A 108 5.03 -9.84 -8.10
N SER A 109 4.86 -11.06 -7.60
CA SER A 109 5.84 -12.14 -7.75
C SER A 109 5.95 -12.68 -9.17
N ASP A 110 4.89 -12.51 -9.97
CA ASP A 110 4.80 -13.07 -11.32
C ASP A 110 5.51 -12.16 -12.34
N ILE A 111 5.76 -10.90 -11.97
CA ILE A 111 6.55 -9.96 -12.77
C ILE A 111 8.03 -10.10 -12.41
N THR A 112 8.77 -10.83 -13.23
CA THR A 112 10.20 -11.12 -13.01
C THR A 112 11.16 -10.16 -13.72
N ASN A 113 10.63 -9.16 -14.44
CA ASN A 113 11.45 -8.21 -15.20
C ASN A 113 12.41 -7.41 -14.31
N SER A 114 13.68 -7.34 -14.70
CA SER A 114 14.72 -6.58 -13.98
C SER A 114 14.37 -5.10 -13.82
N LEU A 115 13.80 -4.50 -14.87
CA LEU A 115 13.33 -3.10 -14.87
C LEU A 115 12.24 -2.86 -13.85
N PHE A 116 11.30 -3.81 -13.70
CA PHE A 116 10.25 -3.73 -12.69
C PHE A 116 10.82 -3.84 -11.26
N SER A 117 11.81 -4.72 -11.06
CA SER A 117 12.51 -4.84 -9.79
C SER A 117 13.25 -3.53 -9.42
N LEU A 118 13.93 -2.92 -10.38
CA LEU A 118 14.59 -1.63 -10.19
C LEU A 118 13.59 -0.51 -9.85
N TYR A 119 12.47 -0.44 -10.58
CA TYR A 119 11.38 0.49 -10.29
C TYR A 119 10.85 0.30 -8.86
N LYS A 120 10.64 -0.95 -8.44
CA LYS A 120 10.15 -1.27 -7.09
C LYS A 120 11.12 -0.80 -6.01
N LEU A 121 12.44 -0.99 -6.21
CA LEU A 121 13.47 -0.49 -5.30
C LEU A 121 13.46 1.04 -5.24
N PHE A 122 13.39 1.70 -6.39
CA PHE A 122 13.33 3.17 -6.46
C PHE A 122 12.07 3.73 -5.77
N ALA A 123 10.89 3.17 -6.07
CA ALA A 123 9.64 3.55 -5.43
C ALA A 123 9.69 3.30 -3.91
N GLY A 124 10.30 2.20 -3.48
CA GLY A 124 10.55 1.91 -2.06
C GLY A 124 11.43 2.96 -1.38
N PHE A 125 12.53 3.35 -2.03
CA PHE A 125 13.42 4.40 -1.53
C PHE A 125 12.70 5.75 -1.39
N VAL A 126 11.93 6.15 -2.40
CA VAL A 126 11.12 7.36 -2.34
C VAL A 126 10.09 7.30 -1.20
N THR A 127 9.50 6.13 -0.96
CA THR A 127 8.55 5.94 0.16
C THR A 127 9.22 6.18 1.51
N ILE A 128 10.50 5.80 1.67
CA ILE A 128 11.28 6.08 2.88
C ILE A 128 11.48 7.59 3.06
N ILE A 129 11.84 8.32 1.98
CA ILE A 129 11.90 9.79 2.00
C ILE A 129 10.53 10.38 2.36
N GLY A 130 9.45 9.70 1.98
CA GLY A 130 8.09 10.05 2.36
C GLY A 130 7.85 10.10 3.87
N LEU A 131 8.54 9.30 4.67
CA LEU A 131 8.47 9.38 6.13
C LEU A 131 8.96 10.73 6.65
N ILE A 132 10.05 11.24 6.07
CA ILE A 132 10.57 12.57 6.37
C ILE A 132 9.56 13.63 5.93
N ASN A 133 8.91 13.45 4.78
CA ASN A 133 7.88 14.37 4.30
C ASN A 133 6.67 14.47 5.23
N ILE A 134 6.22 13.36 5.83
CA ILE A 134 5.10 13.38 6.78
C ILE A 134 5.45 14.30 7.96
N ILE A 135 6.64 14.15 8.54
CA ILE A 135 7.09 14.96 9.68
C ILE A 135 7.20 16.44 9.28
N ILE A 136 7.88 16.73 8.18
CA ILE A 136 8.05 18.11 7.69
C ILE A 136 6.70 18.76 7.40
N SER A 137 5.75 18.03 6.79
CA SER A 137 4.42 18.54 6.46
C SER A 137 3.63 18.92 7.72
N ILE A 138 3.68 18.08 8.76
CA ILE A 138 3.00 18.35 10.04
C ILE A 138 3.61 19.59 10.70
N ILE A 139 4.94 19.66 10.81
CA ILE A 139 5.64 20.80 11.44
C ILE A 139 5.34 22.09 10.67
N PHE A 140 5.42 22.03 9.34
CA PHE A 140 5.16 23.19 8.49
C PHE A 140 3.74 23.73 8.67
N ILE A 141 2.73 22.86 8.61
CA ILE A 141 1.33 23.27 8.77
C ILE A 141 1.06 23.77 10.19
N ASN A 142 1.59 23.12 11.22
CA ASN A 142 1.43 23.57 12.60
C ASN A 142 2.04 24.96 12.81
N ARG A 143 3.23 25.20 12.27
CA ARG A 143 3.84 26.53 12.30
C ARG A 143 2.96 27.59 11.63
N LEU A 144 2.35 27.27 10.49
CA LEU A 144 1.44 28.19 9.79
C LEU A 144 0.18 28.50 10.61
N LYS A 145 -0.32 27.52 11.36
CA LYS A 145 -1.45 27.69 12.29
C LYS A 145 -1.06 28.52 13.51
N GLU A 146 0.11 28.28 14.08
CA GLU A 146 0.61 29.00 15.26
C GLU A 146 0.79 30.51 15.00
N ILE A 147 1.25 30.88 13.80
CA ILE A 147 1.40 32.29 13.41
C ILE A 147 0.13 32.90 12.80
N ASN A 148 -1.00 32.17 12.81
CA ASN A 148 -2.28 32.58 12.23
C ASN A 148 -2.16 33.12 10.80
N CYS A 149 -1.51 32.37 9.91
CA CYS A 149 -1.35 32.86 8.54
C CYS A 149 -2.61 32.72 7.68
N GLU A 150 -3.28 33.85 7.47
CA GLU A 150 -4.53 33.97 6.70
C GLU A 150 -4.38 33.58 5.22
N CYS A 151 -3.32 34.02 4.53
CA CYS A 151 -3.13 33.67 3.10
C CYS A 151 -2.94 32.17 2.85
N SER A 152 -2.61 31.41 3.89
CA SER A 152 -2.46 29.96 3.83
C SER A 152 -3.75 29.20 4.14
N GLU A 153 -4.80 29.87 4.60
CA GLU A 153 -6.04 29.25 5.00
C GLU A 153 -6.76 28.66 3.78
N ASP A 154 -6.85 27.35 3.76
CA ASP A 154 -7.44 26.59 2.65
C ASP A 154 -7.89 25.22 3.17
N ILE A 155 -9.03 24.73 2.70
CA ILE A 155 -9.52 23.39 3.03
C ILE A 155 -8.51 22.30 2.61
N LYS A 156 -7.76 22.53 1.52
CA LYS A 156 -6.73 21.61 1.03
C LYS A 156 -5.61 21.40 2.06
N ARG A 157 -5.26 22.45 2.80
CA ARG A 157 -4.27 22.38 3.89
C ARG A 157 -4.74 21.47 5.01
N GLU A 158 -6.00 21.63 5.44
CA GLU A 158 -6.57 20.84 6.53
C GLU A 158 -6.70 19.36 6.15
N VAL A 159 -7.15 19.06 4.93
CA VAL A 159 -7.22 17.69 4.41
C VAL A 159 -5.83 17.06 4.37
N TYR A 160 -4.81 17.77 3.87
CA TYR A 160 -3.44 17.26 3.83
C TYR A 160 -2.84 17.07 5.23
N TYR A 161 -3.15 17.96 6.17
CA TYR A 161 -2.74 17.84 7.57
C TYR A 161 -3.31 16.58 8.23
N ILE A 162 -4.64 16.40 8.15
CA ILE A 162 -5.33 15.24 8.72
C ILE A 162 -4.80 13.95 8.09
N TYR A 163 -4.63 13.93 6.77
CA TYR A 163 -4.05 12.79 6.06
C TYR A 163 -2.68 12.39 6.60
N ASN A 164 -1.76 13.35 6.77
CA ASN A 164 -0.42 13.07 7.29
C ASN A 164 -0.45 12.58 8.75
N ILE A 165 -1.36 13.11 9.58
CA ILE A 165 -1.53 12.65 10.97
C ILE A 165 -2.06 11.20 11.02
N VAL A 166 -3.06 10.88 10.19
CA VAL A 166 -3.59 9.51 10.08
C VAL A 166 -2.52 8.56 9.55
N LEU A 167 -1.73 8.99 8.56
CA LEU A 167 -0.65 8.16 8.02
C LEU A 167 0.45 7.92 9.07
N ALA A 168 0.83 8.95 9.82
CA ALA A 168 1.78 8.84 10.92
C ALA A 168 1.30 7.86 12.01
N SER A 169 0.03 7.93 12.40
CA SER A 169 -0.53 7.02 13.41
C SER A 169 -0.54 5.56 12.94
N LEU A 170 -0.90 5.31 11.67
CA LEU A 170 -0.83 3.97 11.07
C LEU A 170 0.60 3.41 11.03
N ILE A 171 1.58 4.26 10.70
CA ILE A 171 3.00 3.87 10.70
C ILE A 171 3.45 3.51 12.12
N CYS A 172 3.11 4.32 13.13
CA CYS A 172 3.42 4.03 14.53
C CYS A 172 2.83 2.70 14.99
N ILE A 173 1.55 2.42 14.67
CA ILE A 173 0.90 1.15 14.99
C ILE A 173 1.65 -0.01 14.32
N THR A 174 2.01 0.14 13.05
CA THR A 174 2.75 -0.90 12.29
C THR A 174 4.11 -1.20 12.92
N ILE A 175 4.83 -0.17 13.37
CA ILE A 175 6.12 -0.32 14.06
C ILE A 175 5.94 -1.07 15.38
N ILE A 176 4.92 -0.72 16.17
CA ILE A 176 4.63 -1.40 17.44
C ILE A 176 4.33 -2.89 17.22
N LEU A 177 3.49 -3.21 16.23
CA LEU A 177 3.18 -4.59 15.85
C LEU A 177 4.44 -5.35 15.43
N PHE A 178 5.31 -4.71 14.66
CA PHE A 178 6.59 -5.30 14.24
C PHE A 178 7.50 -5.60 15.45
N LEU A 179 7.63 -4.65 16.38
CA LEU A 179 8.42 -4.84 17.60
C LEU A 179 7.92 -6.00 18.47
N MET A 180 6.60 -6.24 18.51
CA MET A 180 6.04 -7.40 19.21
C MET A 180 6.27 -8.73 18.48
N ALA A 181 6.34 -8.72 17.15
CA ALA A 181 6.53 -9.94 16.35
C ALA A 181 7.98 -10.44 16.36
N VAL A 182 8.97 -9.55 16.49
CA VAL A 182 10.41 -9.90 16.45
C VAL A 182 10.80 -10.91 17.55
N PRO A 183 10.47 -10.72 18.85
CA PRO A 183 10.79 -11.69 19.90
C PRO A 183 10.20 -13.08 19.65
N LEU A 184 8.99 -13.15 19.09
CA LEU A 184 8.32 -14.42 18.76
C LEU A 184 9.03 -15.16 17.61
N MET A 185 9.58 -14.43 16.65
CA MET A 185 10.37 -15.03 15.57
C MET A 185 11.74 -15.50 16.07
N LEU A 186 12.39 -14.72 16.94
CA LEU A 186 13.66 -15.08 17.55
C LEU A 186 13.55 -16.33 18.43
N SER A 187 12.46 -16.49 19.19
CA SER A 187 12.26 -17.68 20.03
C SER A 187 12.06 -18.97 19.22
N LYS A 188 11.49 -18.90 18.01
CA LYS A 188 11.36 -20.04 17.11
C LYS A 188 12.65 -20.45 16.41
N LEU A 189 13.61 -19.53 16.26
CA LEU A 189 14.91 -19.83 15.65
C LEU A 189 15.88 -20.50 16.63
N ASN A 190 15.63 -20.35 17.94
CA ASN A 190 16.49 -20.87 19.00
C ASN A 190 16.02 -22.23 19.56
N ASN A 191 14.91 -22.78 19.04
CA ASN A 191 14.37 -24.12 19.33
C ASN A 191 14.49 -25.00 18.09
#